data_AF-A0A2E1JMG4-F1
#
_entry.id   AF-A0A2E1JMG4-F1
#
_cell.length_a   1.000
_cell.length_b   1.000
_cell.length_c   1.000
_cell.angle_alpha   90.00
_cell.angle_beta   90.00
_cell.angle_gamma   90.00
#
_symmetry.space_group_name_H-M   'P 1'
#
loop_
_entity.id
_entity.type
_entity.pdbx_description
1 polymer ?
#
loop_
_entity_poly.entity_id
_entity_poly.type
_entity_poly.pdbx_seq_one_letter_code
_entity_poly.pdbx_strand_id
1 'polypeptide(L)'
;MFTSIGVYVREKNFPALDVKILDSLLSALVKLRPEIFIEKGLGYTNKFCEELFHDDFIAKVDLIIVFGGDGTLLNSSRKYINSNIPILGINMGKVGFLTDINIKNFENAIKEILDGSYDVEKRNLVKATFEDKNLYGLNEITIHSGSYAQLMRYRLTVNGKIVYEQRSDGLIIATPTGSTAYALSAGGPIIHPKLDVWTILPMLPQSLSSRPFVISSNEEIFIEILDGPNKVARICADGQDDVPVKYNTKIFIEKLDKNLNLVHPKSNDFFEACREKLGWSLDISQNHKL
;
A
#
# COMPACT_ATOMS: atom_id res chain seq x y z
N MET A 1 -24.60 -2.21 5.99
CA MET A 1 -24.37 -0.75 6.10
C MET A 1 -23.46 -0.54 7.29
N PHE A 2 -22.52 0.39 7.21
CA PHE A 2 -21.56 0.65 8.29
C PHE A 2 -22.22 1.48 9.40
N THR A 3 -22.13 1.00 10.64
CA THR A 3 -22.70 1.65 11.82
C THR A 3 -21.64 2.12 12.80
N SER A 4 -20.55 1.38 12.94
CA SER A 4 -19.57 1.54 14.01
C SER A 4 -18.21 1.85 13.39
N ILE A 5 -17.86 3.15 13.37
CA ILE A 5 -16.78 3.67 12.53
C ILE A 5 -15.49 3.80 13.34
N GLY A 6 -14.43 3.15 12.89
CA GLY A 6 -13.08 3.33 13.40
C GLY A 6 -12.36 4.46 12.68
N VAL A 7 -11.64 5.30 13.42
CA VAL A 7 -10.83 6.38 12.86
C VAL A 7 -9.34 6.04 13.01
N TYR A 8 -8.59 6.18 11.93
CA TYR A 8 -7.15 6.00 11.93
C TYR A 8 -6.43 7.23 11.38
N VAL A 9 -5.44 7.70 12.12
CA VAL A 9 -4.60 8.86 11.80
C VAL A 9 -3.17 8.55 12.23
N ARG A 10 -2.17 9.12 11.55
CA ARG A 10 -0.76 8.96 11.93
C ARG A 10 -0.25 10.19 12.67
N GLU A 11 0.16 10.00 13.93
CA GLU A 11 0.65 11.05 14.85
C GLU A 11 1.86 11.85 14.32
N LYS A 12 2.86 11.18 13.72
CA LYS A 12 4.22 11.72 13.62
C LYS A 12 4.43 12.98 12.76
N ASN A 13 3.43 13.49 12.05
CA ASN A 13 3.54 14.71 11.23
C ASN A 13 2.17 15.35 10.99
N PHE A 14 1.32 15.49 12.01
CA PHE A 14 0.06 16.23 11.87
C PHE A 14 0.26 17.71 12.27
N PRO A 15 0.49 18.64 11.33
CA PRO A 15 0.49 20.07 11.65
C PRO A 15 -0.82 20.48 12.31
N ALA A 16 -0.77 21.52 13.15
CA ALA A 16 -1.96 22.03 13.85
C ALA A 16 -3.12 22.40 12.92
N LEU A 17 -2.83 22.76 11.66
CA LEU A 17 -3.83 23.02 10.63
C LEU A 17 -4.64 21.76 10.28
N ASP A 18 -3.97 20.61 10.19
CA ASP A 18 -4.61 19.34 9.82
C ASP A 18 -5.49 18.82 10.95
N VAL A 19 -5.14 19.11 12.22
CA VAL A 19 -5.97 18.77 13.39
C VAL A 19 -7.33 19.49 13.34
N LYS A 20 -7.34 20.79 13.02
CA LYS A 20 -8.60 21.55 12.90
C LYS A 20 -9.49 21.05 11.76
N ILE A 21 -8.87 20.69 10.64
CA ILE A 21 -9.60 20.12 9.50
C ILE A 21 -10.21 18.79 9.92
N LEU A 22 -9.42 17.90 10.53
CA LEU A 22 -9.89 16.61 11.01
C LEU A 22 -11.05 16.75 12.01
N ASP A 23 -10.96 17.68 12.97
CA ASP A 23 -12.06 17.98 13.90
C ASP A 23 -13.36 18.37 13.16
N SER A 24 -13.25 19.16 12.09
CA SER A 24 -14.39 19.52 11.26
C SER A 24 -14.98 18.31 10.52
N LEU A 25 -14.13 17.44 9.98
CA LEU A 25 -14.56 16.22 9.29
C LEU A 25 -15.23 15.24 10.26
N LEU A 26 -14.67 15.05 11.46
CA LEU A 26 -15.26 14.20 12.50
C LEU A 26 -16.58 14.78 13.03
N SER A 27 -16.70 16.11 13.12
CA SER A 27 -17.96 16.79 13.45
C SER A 27 -19.05 16.57 12.40
N ALA A 28 -18.68 16.49 11.11
CA ALA A 28 -19.64 16.13 10.06
C ALA A 28 -20.00 14.63 10.14
N LEU A 29 -19.01 13.76 10.36
CA LEU A 29 -19.19 12.32 10.46
C LEU A 29 -20.10 11.92 11.63
N VAL A 30 -19.93 12.51 12.81
CA VAL A 30 -20.72 12.18 14.00
C VAL A 30 -22.21 12.50 13.86
N LYS A 31 -22.56 13.46 12.99
CA LYS A 31 -23.95 13.77 12.64
C LYS A 31 -24.60 12.67 11.80
N LEU A 32 -23.80 11.92 11.04
CA LEU A 32 -24.27 10.82 10.19
C LEU A 32 -24.25 9.49 10.94
N ARG A 33 -23.21 9.23 11.74
CA ARG A 33 -23.07 8.03 12.58
C ARG A 33 -22.48 8.41 13.94
N PRO A 34 -23.21 8.24 15.05
CA PRO A 34 -22.74 8.67 16.37
C PRO A 34 -21.68 7.74 16.98
N GLU A 35 -21.62 6.48 16.54
CA GLU A 35 -20.66 5.50 17.04
C GLU A 35 -19.32 5.59 16.30
N ILE A 36 -18.43 6.46 16.80
CA ILE A 36 -17.09 6.66 16.28
C ILE A 36 -16.07 6.25 17.34
N PHE A 37 -15.10 5.43 16.93
CA PHE A 37 -14.09 4.84 17.79
C PHE A 37 -12.69 5.20 17.32
N ILE A 38 -11.76 5.30 18.25
CA ILE A 38 -10.33 5.38 17.97
C ILE A 38 -9.57 4.40 18.84
N GLU A 39 -8.56 3.76 18.28
CA GLU A 39 -7.72 2.84 19.04
C GLU A 39 -6.75 3.62 19.95
N LYS A 40 -6.70 3.22 21.23
CA LYS A 40 -5.75 3.76 22.21
C LYS A 40 -4.31 3.57 21.74
N GLY A 41 -3.48 4.56 22.04
CA GLY A 41 -2.05 4.53 21.71
C GLY A 41 -1.72 4.92 20.27
N LEU A 42 -2.69 5.39 19.48
CA LEU A 42 -2.44 6.00 18.16
C LEU A 42 -1.92 7.45 18.25
N GLY A 43 -1.76 8.01 19.46
CA GLY A 43 -1.22 9.36 19.65
C GLY A 43 -2.15 10.50 19.24
N TYR A 44 -3.43 10.19 19.01
CA TYR A 44 -4.47 11.16 18.69
C TYR A 44 -5.73 10.85 19.49
N THR A 45 -6.37 11.89 20.02
CA THR A 45 -7.64 11.79 20.73
C THR A 45 -8.59 12.86 20.21
N ASN A 46 -9.90 12.58 20.25
CA ASN A 46 -10.92 13.51 19.79
C ASN A 46 -12.18 13.37 20.64
N LYS A 47 -12.82 14.51 20.99
CA LYS A 47 -14.07 14.54 21.76
C LYS A 47 -15.26 13.82 21.10
N PHE A 48 -15.20 13.62 19.78
CA PHE A 48 -16.24 12.90 19.03
C PHE A 48 -16.01 11.38 18.97
N CYS A 49 -14.87 10.89 19.46
CA CYS A 49 -14.47 9.49 19.35
C CYS A 49 -14.35 8.85 20.74
N GLU A 50 -14.88 7.64 20.91
CA GLU A 50 -14.63 6.80 22.08
C GLU A 50 -13.31 6.02 21.90
N GLU A 51 -12.46 6.03 22.92
CA GLU A 51 -11.16 5.33 22.89
C GLU A 51 -11.28 3.86 23.34
N LEU A 52 -10.89 2.94 22.47
CA LEU A 52 -10.92 1.49 22.72
C LEU A 52 -9.51 0.89 22.69
N PHE A 53 -9.29 -0.19 23.45
CA PHE A 53 -8.09 -1.01 23.27
C PHE A 53 -8.19 -1.80 21.96
N HIS A 54 -7.06 -2.30 21.46
CA HIS A 54 -6.99 -2.95 20.14
C HIS A 54 -8.05 -4.02 19.91
N ASP A 55 -8.17 -4.98 20.85
CA ASP A 55 -9.09 -6.11 20.71
C ASP A 55 -10.57 -5.66 20.72
N ASP A 56 -10.91 -4.69 21.58
CA ASP A 56 -12.26 -4.10 21.62
C ASP A 56 -12.56 -3.30 20.35
N PHE A 57 -11.56 -2.57 19.84
CA PHE A 57 -11.67 -1.78 18.61
C PHE A 57 -11.99 -2.68 17.41
N ILE A 58 -11.20 -3.74 17.20
CA ILE A 58 -11.42 -4.65 16.06
C ILE A 58 -12.70 -5.49 16.18
N ALA A 59 -13.20 -5.70 17.41
CA ALA A 59 -14.45 -6.42 17.64
C ALA A 59 -15.70 -5.54 17.43
N LYS A 60 -15.57 -4.21 17.61
CA LYS A 60 -16.70 -3.27 17.53
C LYS A 60 -16.82 -2.58 16.18
N VAL A 61 -15.71 -2.29 15.51
CA VAL A 61 -15.69 -1.49 14.28
C VAL A 61 -16.03 -2.31 13.04
N ASP A 62 -16.86 -1.75 12.16
CA ASP A 62 -17.23 -2.36 10.87
C ASP A 62 -16.71 -1.62 9.63
N LEU A 63 -16.15 -0.42 9.79
CA LEU A 63 -15.41 0.34 8.78
C LEU A 63 -14.30 1.15 9.44
N ILE A 64 -13.09 1.11 8.88
CA ILE A 64 -12.00 2.01 9.29
C ILE A 64 -11.84 3.13 8.27
N ILE A 65 -11.98 4.38 8.73
CA ILE A 65 -11.70 5.58 7.94
C ILE A 65 -10.29 6.07 8.27
N VAL A 66 -9.43 6.07 7.26
CA VAL A 66 -8.04 6.52 7.34
C VAL A 66 -7.96 7.95 6.85
N PHE A 67 -7.52 8.86 7.72
CA PHE A 67 -7.27 10.25 7.35
C PHE A 67 -5.77 10.46 7.12
N GLY A 68 -5.38 10.68 5.86
CA GLY A 68 -3.98 10.84 5.47
C GLY A 68 -3.74 10.47 4.00
N GLY A 69 -2.49 10.29 3.60
CA GLY A 69 -2.14 9.82 2.25
C GLY A 69 -1.97 8.30 2.17
N ASP A 70 -1.51 7.81 1.02
CA ASP A 70 -1.29 6.38 0.76
C ASP A 70 -0.36 5.73 1.80
N GLY A 71 0.68 6.43 2.26
CA GLY A 71 1.55 5.93 3.33
C GLY A 71 0.82 5.71 4.66
N THR A 72 -0.19 6.52 5.00
CA THR A 72 -1.02 6.30 6.19
C THR A 72 -1.91 5.08 6.00
N LEU A 73 -2.47 4.90 4.81
CA LEU A 73 -3.29 3.74 4.47
C LEU A 73 -2.49 2.43 4.44
N LEU A 74 -1.25 2.44 3.98
CA LEU A 74 -0.36 1.28 4.05
C LEU A 74 -0.05 0.86 5.50
N ASN A 75 0.03 1.83 6.42
CA ASN A 75 0.25 1.52 7.83
C ASN A 75 -1.01 0.94 8.50
N SER A 76 -2.19 1.50 8.20
CA SER A 76 -3.45 0.96 8.72
C SER A 76 -3.74 -0.43 8.15
N SER A 77 -3.50 -0.65 6.84
CA SER A 77 -3.77 -1.93 6.19
C SER A 77 -3.01 -3.06 6.88
N ARG A 78 -1.73 -2.87 7.21
CA ARG A 78 -0.93 -3.86 7.96
C ARG A 78 -1.47 -4.12 9.35
N LYS A 79 -1.87 -3.07 10.06
CA LYS A 79 -2.37 -3.18 11.42
C LYS A 79 -3.68 -3.97 11.48
N TYR A 80 -4.55 -3.79 10.48
CA TYR A 80 -5.91 -4.33 10.48
C TYR A 80 -6.13 -5.46 9.46
N ILE A 81 -5.10 -5.92 8.73
CA ILE A 81 -5.26 -6.98 7.73
C ILE A 81 -5.85 -8.27 8.33
N ASN A 82 -5.59 -8.51 9.62
CA ASN A 82 -6.06 -9.70 10.32
C ASN A 82 -7.53 -9.60 10.79
N SER A 83 -8.11 -8.41 10.86
CA SER A 83 -9.51 -8.21 11.28
C SER A 83 -10.51 -8.24 10.12
N ASN A 84 -10.03 -8.22 8.86
CA ASN A 84 -10.86 -8.20 7.65
C ASN A 84 -11.83 -6.99 7.57
N ILE A 85 -11.61 -5.96 8.40
CA ILE A 85 -12.42 -4.74 8.43
C ILE A 85 -12.11 -3.94 7.16
N PRO A 86 -13.13 -3.52 6.38
CA PRO A 86 -12.92 -2.64 5.24
C PRO A 86 -12.29 -1.31 5.62
N ILE A 87 -11.49 -0.76 4.71
CA ILE A 87 -10.77 0.52 4.90
C ILE A 87 -11.20 1.52 3.84
N LEU A 88 -11.53 2.74 4.28
CA LEU A 88 -11.79 3.90 3.42
C LEU A 88 -10.66 4.93 3.60
N GLY A 89 -10.06 5.36 2.49
CA GLY A 89 -9.01 6.37 2.48
C GLY A 89 -9.52 7.79 2.22
N ILE A 90 -9.32 8.70 3.18
CA ILE A 90 -9.59 10.13 3.04
C ILE A 90 -8.27 10.88 2.89
N ASN A 91 -8.04 11.41 1.70
CA ASN A 91 -6.84 12.17 1.42
C ASN A 91 -6.92 13.57 2.07
N MET A 92 -5.96 13.86 2.95
CA MET A 92 -5.80 15.17 3.60
C MET A 92 -4.81 16.13 2.90
N GLY A 93 -4.21 15.72 1.78
CA GLY A 93 -3.26 16.52 1.00
C GLY A 93 -3.49 16.41 -0.50
N LYS A 94 -2.46 16.01 -1.26
CA LYS A 94 -2.61 15.65 -2.68
C LYS A 94 -3.21 14.24 -2.78
N VAL A 95 -4.14 14.01 -3.73
CA VAL A 95 -4.94 12.76 -3.92
C VAL A 95 -4.08 11.48 -3.83
N GLY A 96 -4.59 10.29 -3.54
CA GLY A 96 -3.78 9.07 -3.57
C GLY A 96 -4.01 8.22 -4.81
N PHE A 97 -3.29 7.13 -4.95
CA PHE A 97 -3.81 5.96 -5.67
C PHE A 97 -4.68 5.07 -4.76
N LEU A 98 -4.60 5.26 -3.43
CA LEU A 98 -5.36 4.49 -2.44
C LEU A 98 -6.36 5.33 -1.65
N THR A 99 -6.31 6.65 -1.78
CA THR A 99 -7.13 7.59 -1.02
C THR A 99 -7.99 8.41 -1.99
N ASP A 100 -9.24 8.00 -2.13
CA ASP A 100 -10.11 8.44 -3.24
C ASP A 100 -10.95 9.67 -2.91
N ILE A 101 -11.07 10.04 -1.63
CA ILE A 101 -11.91 11.17 -1.20
C ILE A 101 -11.04 12.35 -0.82
N ASN A 102 -11.19 13.44 -1.55
CA ASN A 102 -10.67 14.75 -1.17
C ASN A 102 -11.57 15.37 -0.09
N ILE A 103 -10.96 16.05 0.89
CA ILE A 103 -11.60 16.88 1.93
C ILE A 103 -12.79 17.69 1.39
N LYS A 104 -12.66 18.31 0.21
CA LYS A 104 -13.73 19.14 -0.39
C LYS A 104 -15.03 18.39 -0.66
N ASN A 105 -14.93 17.09 -0.98
CA ASN A 105 -16.07 16.24 -1.32
C ASN A 105 -16.46 15.32 -0.16
N PHE A 106 -15.80 15.43 0.99
CA PHE A 106 -15.94 14.50 2.10
C PHE A 106 -17.38 14.31 2.54
N GLU A 107 -18.11 15.40 2.85
CA GLU A 107 -19.47 15.29 3.42
C GLU A 107 -20.45 14.56 2.50
N ASN A 108 -20.38 14.83 1.19
CA ASN A 108 -21.24 14.15 0.22
C ASN A 108 -20.83 12.68 0.04
N ALA A 109 -19.53 12.43 -0.16
CA ALA A 109 -19.02 11.08 -0.40
C ALA A 109 -19.26 10.17 0.81
N ILE A 110 -19.02 10.67 2.03
CA ILE A 110 -19.20 9.86 3.23
C ILE A 110 -20.68 9.56 3.48
N LYS A 111 -21.59 10.50 3.18
CA LYS A 111 -23.03 10.25 3.26
C LYS A 111 -23.45 9.13 2.32
N GLU A 112 -23.06 9.21 1.06
CA GLU A 112 -23.36 8.17 0.05
C GLU A 112 -22.83 6.80 0.45
N ILE A 113 -21.59 6.72 0.93
CA ILE A 113 -20.97 5.47 1.39
C ILE A 113 -21.75 4.89 2.58
N LEU A 114 -22.07 5.71 3.57
CA LEU A 114 -22.79 5.27 4.76
C LEU A 114 -24.23 4.83 4.44
N ASP A 115 -24.83 5.39 3.39
CA ASP A 115 -26.15 5.01 2.87
C ASP A 115 -26.11 3.78 1.94
N GLY A 116 -24.92 3.22 1.67
CA GLY A 116 -24.75 1.97 0.91
C GLY A 116 -24.30 2.15 -0.54
N SER A 117 -24.06 3.38 -1.00
CA SER A 117 -23.59 3.67 -2.36
C SER A 117 -22.06 3.65 -2.42
N TYR A 118 -21.50 2.45 -2.44
CA TYR A 118 -20.05 2.23 -2.55
C TYR A 118 -19.72 0.93 -3.29
N ASP A 119 -18.45 0.78 -3.67
CA ASP A 119 -17.86 -0.47 -4.10
C ASP A 119 -16.81 -0.94 -3.08
N VAL A 120 -16.70 -2.26 -2.93
CA VAL A 120 -15.61 -2.89 -2.16
C VAL A 120 -14.66 -3.54 -3.15
N GLU A 121 -13.45 -3.00 -3.26
CA GLU A 121 -12.39 -3.58 -4.07
C GLU A 121 -11.46 -4.41 -3.18
N LYS A 122 -11.21 -5.66 -3.58
CA LYS A 122 -10.26 -6.54 -2.91
C LYS A 122 -8.88 -6.32 -3.51
N ARG A 123 -7.91 -5.99 -2.67
CA ARG A 123 -6.51 -5.87 -3.07
C ARG A 123 -5.72 -7.04 -2.52
N ASN A 124 -5.08 -7.77 -3.43
CA ASN A 124 -4.18 -8.86 -3.10
C ASN A 124 -2.89 -8.30 -2.47
N LEU A 125 -2.36 -9.01 -1.49
CA LEU A 125 -1.06 -8.69 -0.90
C LEU A 125 -0.03 -9.72 -1.36
N VAL A 126 1.21 -9.27 -1.52
CA VAL A 126 2.36 -10.14 -1.76
C VAL A 126 2.93 -10.58 -0.42
N LYS A 127 3.30 -11.86 -0.31
CA LYS A 127 3.94 -12.45 0.88
C LYS A 127 5.30 -13.01 0.50
N ALA A 128 6.29 -12.78 1.34
CA ALA A 128 7.61 -13.37 1.28
C ALA A 128 7.88 -14.25 2.50
N THR A 129 8.25 -15.51 2.28
CA THR A 129 8.60 -16.48 3.33
C THR A 129 10.08 -16.85 3.20
N PHE A 130 10.85 -16.70 4.27
CA PHE A 130 12.29 -17.00 4.33
C PHE A 130 12.76 -17.14 5.77
N GLU A 131 13.71 -18.03 6.07
CA GLU A 131 14.31 -18.18 7.43
C GLU A 131 13.27 -18.20 8.58
N ASP A 132 12.15 -18.92 8.40
CA ASP A 132 11.01 -18.98 9.34
C ASP A 132 10.31 -17.63 9.60
N LYS A 133 10.59 -16.61 8.79
CA LYS A 133 9.95 -15.29 8.82
C LYS A 133 8.97 -15.16 7.66
N ASN A 134 7.95 -14.33 7.89
CA ASN A 134 6.99 -13.92 6.88
C ASN A 134 6.95 -12.40 6.83
N LEU A 135 7.07 -11.85 5.63
CA LEU A 135 6.79 -10.44 5.34
C LEU A 135 5.64 -10.37 4.35
N TYR A 136 4.84 -9.32 4.42
CA TYR A 136 3.81 -9.08 3.42
C TYR A 136 3.68 -7.59 3.15
N GLY A 137 3.31 -7.26 1.91
CA GLY A 137 3.15 -5.90 1.43
C GLY A 137 1.92 -5.76 0.56
N LEU A 138 1.29 -4.58 0.62
CA LEU A 138 0.21 -4.23 -0.30
C LEU A 138 0.76 -3.83 -1.67
N ASN A 139 1.95 -3.22 -1.71
CA ASN A 139 2.59 -2.72 -2.91
C ASN A 139 3.65 -3.69 -3.41
N GLU A 140 4.69 -3.96 -2.62
CA GLU A 140 5.82 -4.76 -3.10
C GLU A 140 6.62 -5.45 -2.01
N ILE A 141 7.35 -6.48 -2.43
CA ILE A 141 8.54 -6.99 -1.76
C ILE A 141 9.77 -6.49 -2.54
N THR A 142 10.67 -5.82 -1.84
CA THR A 142 11.96 -5.37 -2.39
C THR A 142 13.08 -6.16 -1.72
N ILE A 143 13.94 -6.77 -2.52
CA ILE A 143 15.18 -7.43 -2.08
C ILE A 143 16.34 -6.63 -2.64
N HIS A 144 17.30 -6.23 -1.82
CA HIS A 144 18.41 -5.39 -2.25
C HIS A 144 19.71 -5.73 -1.51
N SER A 145 20.83 -5.26 -2.07
CA SER A 145 22.19 -5.57 -1.58
C SER A 145 22.52 -5.01 -0.19
N GLY A 146 21.70 -4.10 0.33
CA GLY A 146 21.94 -3.38 1.59
C GLY A 146 23.09 -2.36 1.53
N SER A 147 23.67 -2.11 0.35
CA SER A 147 24.72 -1.13 0.10
C SER A 147 24.32 -0.16 -1.00
N TYR A 148 24.88 1.05 -0.98
CA TYR A 148 24.71 2.01 -2.06
C TYR A 148 25.56 1.63 -3.27
N ALA A 149 24.96 1.57 -4.47
CA ALA A 149 25.64 1.35 -5.75
C ALA A 149 26.53 0.10 -5.79
N GLN A 150 26.10 -0.98 -5.14
CA GLN A 150 26.80 -2.27 -5.13
C GLN A 150 25.83 -3.40 -5.41
N LEU A 151 26.21 -4.25 -6.35
CA LEU A 151 25.35 -5.30 -6.90
C LEU A 151 25.31 -6.53 -5.99
N MET A 152 24.14 -7.14 -5.86
CA MET A 152 23.98 -8.52 -5.37
C MET A 152 23.74 -9.47 -6.55
N ARG A 153 24.12 -10.74 -6.41
CA ARG A 153 23.80 -11.80 -7.35
C ARG A 153 22.69 -12.68 -6.78
N TYR A 154 21.66 -12.94 -7.58
CA TYR A 154 20.56 -13.82 -7.20
C TYR A 154 20.09 -14.64 -8.40
N ARG A 155 19.40 -15.74 -8.08
CA ARG A 155 18.72 -16.61 -9.03
C ARG A 155 17.22 -16.47 -8.83
N LEU A 156 16.50 -16.21 -9.93
CA LEU A 156 15.05 -16.18 -9.97
C LEU A 156 14.53 -17.45 -10.64
N THR A 157 13.57 -18.10 -9.98
CA THR A 157 12.91 -19.32 -10.45
C THR A 157 11.40 -19.13 -10.38
N VAL A 158 10.68 -19.58 -11.41
CA VAL A 158 9.21 -19.60 -11.44
C VAL A 158 8.77 -21.04 -11.71
N ASN A 159 7.92 -21.60 -10.85
CA ASN A 159 7.44 -22.99 -10.92
C ASN A 159 8.58 -24.01 -11.13
N GLY A 160 9.66 -23.87 -10.35
CA GLY A 160 10.84 -24.74 -10.45
C GLY A 160 11.73 -24.54 -11.68
N LYS A 161 11.37 -23.63 -12.60
CA LYS A 161 12.18 -23.31 -13.79
C LYS A 161 12.99 -22.04 -13.56
N ILE A 162 14.30 -22.11 -13.80
CA ILE A 162 15.18 -20.96 -13.72
C ILE A 162 14.78 -19.96 -14.80
N VAL A 163 14.45 -18.73 -14.40
CA VAL A 163 14.19 -17.62 -15.32
C VAL A 163 15.52 -17.00 -15.71
N TYR A 164 16.30 -16.58 -14.71
CA TYR A 164 17.67 -16.10 -14.90
C TYR A 164 18.44 -16.10 -13.57
N GLU A 165 19.74 -15.89 -13.70
CA GLU A 165 20.62 -15.48 -12.62
C GLU A 165 21.24 -14.13 -13.01
N GLN A 166 21.19 -13.15 -12.12
CA GLN A 166 21.51 -11.77 -12.46
C GLN A 166 22.23 -11.03 -11.35
N ARG A 167 23.01 -10.02 -11.74
CA ARG A 167 23.59 -9.01 -10.86
C ARG A 167 22.89 -7.67 -11.02
N SER A 168 22.37 -7.14 -9.93
CA SER A 168 21.66 -5.85 -9.89
C SER A 168 21.69 -5.29 -8.45
N ASP A 169 21.30 -4.04 -8.25
CA ASP A 169 21.18 -3.46 -6.89
C ASP A 169 20.14 -4.21 -6.05
N GLY A 170 19.13 -4.76 -6.73
CA GLY A 170 18.01 -5.45 -6.11
C GLY A 170 17.02 -6.04 -7.11
N LEU A 171 15.92 -6.56 -6.57
CA LEU A 171 14.76 -7.10 -7.29
C LEU A 171 13.49 -6.67 -6.55
N ILE A 172 12.50 -6.19 -7.30
CA ILE A 172 11.18 -5.80 -6.82
C ILE A 172 10.16 -6.80 -7.35
N ILE A 173 9.31 -7.32 -6.47
CA ILE A 173 8.09 -8.06 -6.83
C ILE A 173 6.91 -7.23 -6.38
N ALA A 174 6.22 -6.62 -7.34
CA ALA A 174 5.13 -5.69 -7.09
C ALA A 174 3.77 -6.30 -7.42
N THR A 175 2.78 -5.98 -6.59
CA THR A 175 1.36 -6.20 -6.83
C THR A 175 0.87 -5.18 -7.88
N PRO A 176 -0.35 -5.34 -8.42
CA PRO A 176 -1.00 -4.31 -9.23
C PRO A 176 -1.08 -2.96 -8.51
N THR A 177 -1.38 -2.96 -7.22
CA THR A 177 -1.41 -1.76 -6.38
C THR A 177 -0.03 -1.09 -6.30
N GLY A 178 1.04 -1.88 -6.16
CA GLY A 178 2.41 -1.37 -6.11
C GLY A 178 2.96 -0.89 -7.44
N SER A 179 2.26 -1.14 -8.56
CA SER A 179 2.71 -0.70 -9.90
C SER A 179 2.84 0.81 -10.05
N THR A 180 2.15 1.58 -9.19
CA THR A 180 2.22 3.06 -9.14
C THR A 180 3.09 3.58 -7.99
N ALA A 181 3.75 2.68 -7.23
CA ALA A 181 4.63 2.99 -6.12
C ALA A 181 6.11 2.84 -6.55
N TYR A 182 6.92 2.09 -5.80
CA TYR A 182 8.35 1.99 -6.08
C TYR A 182 8.65 1.33 -7.43
N ALA A 183 7.80 0.38 -7.85
CA ALA A 183 7.89 -0.25 -9.16
C ALA A 183 7.79 0.76 -10.31
N LEU A 184 6.96 1.80 -10.20
CA LEU A 184 6.85 2.85 -11.21
C LEU A 184 8.17 3.61 -11.36
N SER A 185 8.77 4.00 -10.22
CA SER A 185 10.07 4.68 -10.19
C SER A 185 11.19 3.82 -10.75
N ALA A 186 11.11 2.50 -10.60
CA ALA A 186 12.05 1.53 -11.16
C ALA A 186 11.83 1.25 -12.67
N GLY A 187 10.90 1.93 -13.33
CA GLY A 187 10.61 1.77 -14.76
C GLY A 187 9.60 0.66 -15.07
N GLY A 188 8.77 0.29 -14.10
CA GLY A 188 7.69 -0.66 -14.26
C GLY A 188 6.48 -0.14 -15.03
N PRO A 189 5.69 -1.04 -15.64
CA PRO A 189 4.40 -0.68 -16.21
C PRO A 189 3.39 -0.35 -15.11
N ILE A 190 2.45 0.52 -15.41
CA ILE A 190 1.25 0.74 -14.59
C ILE A 190 0.27 -0.40 -14.86
N ILE A 191 -0.20 -1.04 -13.80
CA ILE A 191 -1.10 -2.19 -13.83
C ILE A 191 -2.42 -1.77 -13.19
N HIS A 192 -3.54 -2.02 -13.87
CA HIS A 192 -4.85 -1.74 -13.29
C HIS A 192 -5.06 -2.62 -12.03
N PRO A 193 -5.55 -2.06 -10.90
CA PRO A 193 -5.71 -2.79 -9.63
C PRO A 193 -6.57 -4.06 -9.65
N LYS A 194 -7.38 -4.26 -10.69
CA LYS A 194 -8.28 -5.41 -10.86
C LYS A 194 -7.60 -6.63 -11.51
N LEU A 195 -6.41 -6.44 -12.06
CA LEU A 195 -5.63 -7.53 -12.64
C LEU A 195 -4.99 -8.36 -11.53
N ASP A 196 -4.72 -9.63 -11.80
CA ASP A 196 -4.16 -10.55 -10.82
C ASP A 196 -2.80 -11.08 -11.28
N VAL A 197 -1.80 -10.22 -11.12
CA VAL A 197 -0.47 -10.39 -11.70
C VAL A 197 0.63 -9.93 -10.76
N TRP A 198 1.80 -10.53 -10.89
CA TRP A 198 3.05 -10.02 -10.34
C TRP A 198 3.81 -9.24 -11.40
N THR A 199 4.32 -8.07 -11.04
CA THR A 199 5.34 -7.38 -11.83
C THR A 199 6.70 -7.64 -11.20
N ILE A 200 7.63 -8.22 -11.96
CA ILE A 200 8.98 -8.56 -11.50
C ILE A 200 9.97 -7.59 -12.16
N LEU A 201 10.67 -6.80 -11.35
CA LEU A 201 11.52 -5.71 -11.82
C LEU A 201 12.89 -5.74 -11.16
N PRO A 202 13.97 -5.97 -11.92
CA PRO A 202 15.32 -5.83 -11.38
C PRO A 202 15.70 -4.35 -11.25
N MET A 203 16.35 -4.00 -10.14
CA MET A 203 16.80 -2.63 -9.86
C MET A 203 18.21 -2.41 -10.42
N LEU A 204 18.35 -1.54 -11.43
CA LEU A 204 19.64 -1.18 -12.04
C LEU A 204 20.49 -2.42 -12.43
N PRO A 205 19.98 -3.32 -13.28
CA PRO A 205 20.68 -4.55 -13.64
C PRO A 205 21.92 -4.28 -14.50
N GLN A 206 22.98 -5.07 -14.27
CA GLN A 206 24.18 -5.03 -15.11
C GLN A 206 23.89 -5.51 -16.54
N SER A 207 22.91 -6.40 -16.71
CA SER A 207 22.52 -6.94 -18.01
C SER A 207 21.69 -5.95 -18.83
N LEU A 208 22.17 -5.58 -20.02
CA LEU A 208 21.48 -4.64 -20.93
C LEU A 208 20.18 -5.17 -21.51
N SER A 209 20.01 -6.50 -21.59
CA SER A 209 18.79 -7.16 -22.07
C SER A 209 17.75 -7.36 -20.97
N SER A 210 18.08 -7.05 -19.72
CA SER A 210 17.15 -7.20 -18.59
C SER A 210 15.97 -6.25 -18.72
N ARG A 211 14.75 -6.78 -18.59
CA ARG A 211 13.50 -6.00 -18.64
C ARG A 211 12.56 -6.43 -17.52
N PRO A 212 11.74 -5.51 -17.00
CA PRO A 212 10.57 -5.88 -16.22
C PRO A 212 9.66 -6.83 -17.01
N PHE A 213 9.04 -7.77 -16.32
CA PHE A 213 8.04 -8.65 -16.92
C PHE A 213 6.91 -8.95 -15.94
N VAL A 214 5.80 -9.41 -16.48
CA VAL A 214 4.55 -9.63 -15.75
C VAL A 214 4.16 -11.10 -15.89
N ILE A 215 3.78 -11.72 -14.77
CA ILE A 215 3.27 -13.10 -14.72
C ILE A 215 1.99 -13.17 -13.90
N SER A 216 1.27 -14.28 -13.96
CA SER A 216 0.11 -14.48 -13.08
C SER A 216 0.54 -14.47 -11.61
N SER A 217 -0.30 -13.92 -10.75
CA SER A 217 -0.04 -13.92 -9.30
C SER A 217 -0.09 -15.32 -8.67
N ASN A 218 -0.61 -16.31 -9.40
CA ASN A 218 -0.78 -17.69 -8.92
C ASN A 218 0.49 -18.53 -9.14
N GLU A 219 1.50 -17.98 -9.81
CA GLU A 219 2.77 -18.67 -10.04
C GLU A 219 3.64 -18.64 -8.78
N GLU A 220 4.35 -19.74 -8.53
CA GLU A 220 5.30 -19.86 -7.42
C GLU A 220 6.63 -19.23 -7.79
N ILE A 221 7.06 -18.21 -7.05
CA ILE A 221 8.34 -17.53 -7.28
C ILE A 221 9.32 -17.90 -6.18
N PHE A 222 10.52 -18.32 -6.57
CA PHE A 222 11.65 -18.51 -5.65
C PHE A 222 12.82 -17.60 -6.04
N ILE A 223 13.38 -16.93 -5.05
CA ILE A 223 14.56 -16.08 -5.19
C ILE A 223 15.64 -16.60 -4.25
N GLU A 224 16.79 -16.99 -4.80
CA GLU A 224 17.95 -17.44 -4.05
C GLU A 224 19.06 -16.39 -4.16
N ILE A 225 19.45 -15.78 -3.05
CA ILE A 225 20.49 -14.74 -3.03
C ILE A 225 21.85 -15.44 -2.91
N LEU A 226 22.69 -15.36 -3.95
CA LEU A 226 23.92 -16.14 -4.05
C LEU A 226 25.11 -15.43 -3.43
N ASP A 227 25.28 -14.15 -3.75
CA ASP A 227 26.38 -13.31 -3.23
C ASP A 227 25.97 -11.83 -3.21
N GLY A 228 26.78 -11.02 -2.52
CA GLY A 228 26.58 -9.58 -2.45
C GLY A 228 27.71 -8.89 -1.67
N PRO A 229 27.67 -7.57 -1.57
CA PRO A 229 28.79 -6.78 -1.07
C PRO A 229 28.91 -6.79 0.47
N ASN A 230 27.79 -6.96 1.16
CA ASN A 230 27.73 -6.98 2.62
C ASN A 230 27.72 -8.41 3.15
N LYS A 231 27.73 -8.56 4.48
CA LYS A 231 27.56 -9.88 5.13
C LYS A 231 26.19 -10.52 4.88
N VAL A 232 25.17 -9.70 4.63
CA VAL A 232 23.78 -10.11 4.39
C VAL A 232 23.15 -9.13 3.40
N ALA A 233 22.21 -9.62 2.59
CA ALA A 233 21.31 -8.79 1.82
C ALA A 233 20.16 -8.29 2.71
N ARG A 234 19.24 -7.54 2.14
CA ARG A 234 18.07 -6.97 2.81
C ARG A 234 16.80 -7.27 2.03
N ILE A 235 15.72 -7.48 2.77
CA ILE A 235 14.38 -7.63 2.24
C ILE A 235 13.43 -6.73 3.01
N CYS A 236 12.54 -6.07 2.27
CA CYS A 236 11.62 -5.07 2.77
C CYS A 236 10.25 -5.24 2.11
N ALA A 237 9.19 -4.97 2.85
CA ALA A 237 7.83 -4.88 2.32
C ALA A 237 7.32 -3.43 2.46
N ASP A 238 6.71 -2.88 1.40
CA ASP A 238 6.24 -1.48 1.23
C ASP A 238 7.12 -0.40 1.89
N GLY A 239 8.44 -0.46 1.68
CA GLY A 239 9.38 0.57 2.12
C GLY A 239 9.52 0.75 3.65
N GLN A 240 9.37 -0.35 4.39
CA GLN A 240 9.41 -0.36 5.86
C GLN A 240 10.73 -0.96 6.37
N ASP A 241 10.71 -1.68 7.50
CA ASP A 241 11.95 -2.17 8.11
C ASP A 241 12.70 -3.16 7.20
N ASP A 242 13.98 -2.86 6.96
CA ASP A 242 14.89 -3.73 6.22
C ASP A 242 15.29 -4.93 7.08
N VAL A 243 14.75 -6.11 6.75
CA VAL A 243 15.09 -7.35 7.42
C VAL A 243 16.35 -7.95 6.78
N PRO A 244 17.39 -8.29 7.57
CA PRO A 244 18.56 -8.97 7.04
C PRO A 244 18.21 -10.39 6.58
N VAL A 245 18.76 -10.78 5.43
CA VAL A 245 18.62 -12.13 4.86
C VAL A 245 20.00 -12.67 4.45
N LYS A 246 20.31 -13.91 4.83
CA LYS A 246 21.61 -14.53 4.54
C LYS A 246 21.71 -14.94 3.06
N TYR A 247 22.94 -15.04 2.57
CA TYR A 247 23.20 -15.68 1.28
C TYR A 247 22.91 -17.18 1.34
N ASN A 248 22.55 -17.74 0.18
CA ASN A 248 22.02 -19.09 -0.03
C ASN A 248 20.67 -19.36 0.66
N THR A 249 20.01 -18.30 1.16
CA THR A 249 18.61 -18.38 1.59
C THR A 249 17.69 -18.36 0.37
N LYS A 250 16.72 -19.26 0.36
CA LYS A 250 15.60 -19.25 -0.59
C LYS A 250 14.45 -18.43 -0.01
N ILE A 251 14.02 -17.43 -0.76
CA ILE A 251 12.86 -16.60 -0.47
C ILE A 251 11.74 -17.09 -1.37
N PHE A 252 10.65 -17.54 -0.76
CA PHE A 252 9.43 -17.92 -1.48
C PHE A 252 8.48 -16.72 -1.53
N ILE A 253 8.01 -16.37 -2.72
CA ILE A 253 7.04 -15.30 -2.92
C ILE A 253 5.73 -15.89 -3.42
N GLU A 254 4.64 -15.50 -2.77
CA GLU A 254 3.28 -15.96 -3.06
C GLU A 254 2.26 -14.86 -2.76
N LYS A 255 1.00 -15.12 -3.11
CA LYS A 255 -0.12 -14.30 -2.67
C LYS A 255 -0.40 -14.58 -1.20
N LEU A 256 -0.65 -13.55 -0.40
CA LEU A 256 -1.19 -13.75 0.95
C LEU A 256 -2.62 -14.30 0.85
N ASP A 257 -2.98 -15.29 1.66
CA ASP A 257 -4.35 -15.84 1.77
C ASP A 257 -5.38 -14.85 2.36
N LYS A 258 -5.01 -13.57 2.45
CA LYS A 258 -5.83 -12.47 2.95
C LYS A 258 -5.79 -11.33 1.95
N ASN A 259 -6.90 -10.60 1.90
CA ASN A 259 -7.05 -9.43 1.04
C ASN A 259 -7.34 -8.21 1.90
N LEU A 260 -6.89 -7.05 1.41
CA LEU A 260 -7.35 -5.78 1.92
C LEU A 260 -8.67 -5.43 1.22
N ASN A 261 -9.71 -5.13 1.99
CA ASN A 261 -10.98 -4.65 1.45
C ASN A 261 -10.96 -3.11 1.47
N LEU A 262 -10.82 -2.49 0.29
CA LEU A 262 -10.91 -1.04 0.15
C LEU A 262 -12.33 -0.62 -0.23
N VAL A 263 -12.86 0.36 0.49
CA VAL A 263 -14.14 0.98 0.18
C VAL A 263 -13.90 2.17 -0.72
N HIS A 264 -14.62 2.22 -1.84
CA HIS A 264 -14.52 3.28 -2.83
C HIS A 264 -15.91 3.90 -3.07
N PRO A 265 -16.01 5.23 -3.28
CA PRO A 265 -17.20 5.82 -3.89
C PRO A 265 -17.52 5.15 -5.24
N LYS A 266 -18.80 5.08 -5.63
CA LYS A 266 -19.21 4.55 -6.95
C LYS A 266 -18.58 5.29 -8.14
N SER A 267 -18.16 6.53 -7.91
CA SER A 267 -17.51 7.38 -8.91
C SER A 267 -16.00 7.16 -9.02
N ASN A 268 -15.41 6.21 -8.28
CA ASN A 268 -13.96 6.02 -8.28
C ASN A 268 -13.43 5.65 -9.68
N ASP A 269 -12.45 6.41 -10.16
CA ASP A 269 -11.79 6.21 -11.46
C ASP A 269 -10.26 6.13 -11.27
N PHE A 270 -9.72 4.93 -11.45
CA PHE A 270 -8.27 4.70 -11.41
C PHE A 270 -7.51 5.56 -12.44
N PHE A 271 -8.08 5.79 -13.62
CA PHE A 271 -7.43 6.61 -14.64
C PHE A 271 -7.49 8.10 -14.31
N GLU A 272 -8.48 8.55 -13.53
CA GLU A 272 -8.49 9.91 -12.98
C GLU A 272 -7.31 10.11 -12.04
N ALA A 273 -7.05 9.17 -11.14
CA ALA A 273 -5.86 9.19 -10.30
C ALA A 273 -4.58 9.24 -11.14
N CYS A 274 -4.47 8.46 -12.22
CA CYS A 274 -3.34 8.56 -13.15
C CYS A 274 -3.19 9.96 -13.77
N ARG A 275 -4.29 10.59 -14.22
CA ARG A 275 -4.27 11.95 -14.79
C ARG A 275 -3.81 12.98 -13.77
N GLU A 276 -4.39 12.97 -12.57
CA GLU A 276 -4.06 13.92 -11.52
C GLU A 276 -2.63 13.76 -10.99
N LYS A 277 -2.11 12.53 -10.97
CA LYS A 277 -0.80 12.21 -10.37
C LYS A 277 0.37 12.20 -11.30
N LEU A 278 0.17 11.61 -12.46
CA LEU A 278 1.22 11.42 -13.44
C LEU A 278 1.18 12.52 -14.51
N GLY A 279 0.19 13.41 -14.43
CA GLY A 279 0.02 14.52 -15.37
C GLY A 279 -0.28 14.07 -16.78
N TRP A 280 -0.94 12.91 -16.95
CA TRP A 280 -1.29 12.38 -18.27
C TRP A 280 -2.09 13.41 -19.08
N SER A 281 -1.45 13.92 -20.13
CA SER A 281 -2.02 14.87 -21.09
C SER A 281 -2.50 16.20 -20.51
N LEU A 282 -1.95 16.66 -19.37
CA LEU A 282 -2.15 18.04 -18.93
C LEU A 282 -1.49 19.02 -19.91
N ASP A 283 -2.23 20.04 -20.36
CA ASP A 283 -1.69 21.11 -21.21
C ASP A 283 -0.75 22.00 -20.37
N ILE A 284 0.53 21.64 -20.35
CA ILE A 284 1.59 22.32 -19.59
C ILE A 284 1.65 23.82 -19.94
N SER A 285 1.20 24.21 -21.14
CA SER A 285 1.27 25.59 -21.62
C SER A 285 0.26 26.56 -21.00
N GLN A 286 -0.83 26.07 -20.38
CA GLN A 286 -1.87 26.93 -19.80
C GLN A 286 -1.70 27.24 -18.31
N ASN A 287 -0.78 26.59 -17.61
CA ASN A 287 -0.54 26.79 -16.17
C ASN A 287 0.30 28.05 -15.82
N HIS A 288 0.63 28.91 -16.80
CA HIS A 288 1.29 30.20 -16.58
C HIS A 288 0.31 31.39 -16.50
N LYS A 289 -0.79 31.23 -15.76
CA LYS A 289 -1.58 32.35 -15.24
C LYS A 289 -1.77 32.19 -13.73
N LEU A 290 -0.71 32.54 -12.99
CA LEU A 290 -0.78 32.97 -11.59
C LEU A 290 -0.23 34.40 -11.53
#